data_AF-A0A954E8X3-F1
#
_entry.id   AF-A0A954E8X3-F1
#
_cell.length_a   1.000
_cell.length_b   1.000
_cell.length_c   1.000
_cell.angle_alpha   90.00
_cell.angle_beta   90.00
_cell.angle_gamma   90.00
#
_symmetry.space_group_name_H-M   'P 1'
#
loop_
_entity.id
_entity.type
_entity.pdbx_description
1 polymer ?
#
loop_
_entity_poly.entity_id
_entity_poly.type
_entity_poly.pdbx_seq_one_letter_code
_entity_poly.pdbx_strand_id
1 'polypeptide(L)'
;MRRSLIWELFGNAISSRHRETLCAYLGDRNTHHALENESILAPTLDEFRDDPAFDPNPHGLDLPKGCLDLSLFVHSLAVWGPDALIRSALACATLQVENQIACPSHLVPARDGAFRAVKAFIESPTDMNRSEVLRACVACQKLYAPYDDDPDSADAQTTWSHLGASWFAAETAAQDYRLKDYDGPGPREASPTWCRRNAVWPQRAAESSAGLSSYDDVHAAIRTSLLGWILNRPDGQRLPMEP
;
A
#
# COMPACT_ATOMS: atom_id res chain seq x y z
N MET A 1 22.73 -2.12 -11.22
CA MET A 1 21.25 -2.22 -11.16
C MET A 1 20.72 -1.44 -12.34
N ARG A 2 19.89 -2.04 -13.22
CA ARG A 2 19.14 -1.24 -14.21
C ARG A 2 18.12 -0.41 -13.46
N ARG A 3 18.03 0.88 -13.78
CA ARG A 3 16.93 1.73 -13.31
C ARG A 3 15.64 1.20 -13.95
N SER A 4 14.54 1.34 -13.23
CA SER A 4 13.21 1.09 -13.78
C SER A 4 12.95 2.10 -14.91
N LEU A 5 12.34 1.63 -16.01
CA LEU A 5 11.94 2.48 -17.12
C LEU A 5 10.96 3.57 -16.65
N ILE A 6 10.10 3.25 -15.69
CA ILE A 6 9.19 4.22 -15.06
C ILE A 6 9.98 5.41 -14.50
N TRP A 7 11.08 5.14 -13.80
CA TRP A 7 11.83 6.23 -13.18
C TRP A 7 12.63 7.05 -14.17
N GLU A 8 13.14 6.41 -15.23
CA GLU A 8 13.82 7.10 -16.32
C GLU A 8 12.87 8.06 -17.08
N LEU A 9 11.63 7.65 -17.30
CA LEU A 9 10.66 8.42 -18.07
C LEU A 9 9.88 9.44 -17.22
N PHE A 10 9.48 9.07 -16.01
CA PHE A 10 8.52 9.84 -15.20
C PHE A 10 9.10 10.37 -13.89
N GLY A 11 10.33 10.00 -13.51
CA GLY A 11 10.89 10.32 -12.18
C GLY A 11 10.90 11.82 -11.85
N ASN A 12 11.16 12.68 -12.84
CA ASN A 12 11.08 14.13 -12.66
C ASN A 12 9.66 14.62 -12.36
N ALA A 13 8.65 14.11 -13.08
CA ALA A 13 7.26 14.46 -12.87
C ALA A 13 6.76 13.94 -11.52
N ILE A 14 7.06 12.68 -11.18
CA ILE A 14 6.67 12.07 -9.91
C ILE A 14 7.32 12.79 -8.72
N SER A 15 8.55 13.28 -8.86
CA SER A 15 9.22 14.03 -7.78
C SER A 15 8.68 15.45 -7.63
N SER A 16 8.36 16.14 -8.73
CA SER A 16 7.98 17.57 -8.72
C SER A 16 6.46 17.80 -8.60
N ARG A 17 5.64 16.87 -9.10
CA ARG A 17 4.18 16.88 -9.17
C ARG A 17 3.61 15.57 -8.61
N HIS A 18 4.12 15.18 -7.45
CA HIS A 18 3.90 13.87 -6.87
C HIS A 18 2.43 13.49 -6.72
N ARG A 19 1.60 14.41 -6.20
CA ARG A 19 0.20 14.11 -5.95
C ARG A 19 -0.62 14.16 -7.21
N GLU A 20 -0.32 15.09 -8.09
CA GLU A 20 -1.01 15.29 -9.36
C GLU A 20 -0.76 14.08 -10.28
N THR A 21 0.49 13.60 -10.35
CA THR A 21 0.81 12.38 -11.11
C THR A 21 0.15 11.13 -10.51
N LEU A 22 0.08 11.00 -9.18
CA LEU A 22 -0.69 9.94 -8.54
C LEU A 22 -2.18 10.05 -8.85
N CYS A 23 -2.76 11.25 -8.79
CA CYS A 23 -4.17 11.50 -9.08
C CYS A 23 -4.53 11.14 -10.53
N ALA A 24 -3.67 11.54 -11.47
CA ALA A 24 -3.80 11.18 -12.88
C ALA A 24 -3.67 9.66 -13.10
N TYR A 25 -2.69 9.01 -12.47
CA TYR A 25 -2.53 7.54 -12.49
C TYR A 25 -3.77 6.82 -11.96
N LEU A 26 -4.40 7.36 -10.90
CA LEU A 26 -5.65 6.85 -10.33
C LEU A 26 -6.88 7.19 -11.20
N GLY A 27 -6.70 7.80 -12.37
CA GLY A 27 -7.73 8.02 -13.37
C GLY A 27 -8.59 9.28 -13.15
N ASP A 28 -8.09 10.29 -12.44
CA ASP A 28 -8.74 11.61 -12.43
C ASP A 28 -8.49 12.36 -13.74
N ARG A 29 -9.54 12.50 -14.55
CA ARG A 29 -9.44 13.09 -15.90
C ARG A 29 -9.05 14.56 -15.90
N ASN A 30 -9.49 15.31 -14.89
CA ASN A 30 -9.19 16.75 -14.81
C ASN A 30 -7.70 16.97 -14.53
N THR A 31 -7.14 16.21 -13.59
CA THR A 31 -5.71 16.26 -13.29
C THR A 31 -4.89 15.76 -14.47
N HIS A 32 -5.32 14.69 -15.15
CA HIS A 32 -4.64 14.20 -16.36
C HIS A 32 -4.54 15.29 -17.44
N HIS A 33 -5.66 15.93 -17.79
CA HIS A 33 -5.66 17.02 -18.76
C HIS A 33 -4.84 18.24 -18.31
N ALA A 34 -4.84 18.55 -17.02
CA ALA A 34 -4.01 19.64 -16.49
C ALA A 34 -2.51 19.35 -16.68
N LEU A 35 -2.07 18.13 -16.37
CA LEU A 35 -0.68 17.72 -16.58
C LEU A 35 -0.29 17.71 -18.07
N GLU A 36 -1.18 17.23 -18.96
CA GLU A 36 -0.96 17.27 -20.42
C GLU A 36 -0.76 18.69 -20.94
N ASN A 37 -1.58 19.66 -20.48
CA ASN A 37 -1.45 21.07 -20.86
C ASN A 37 -0.12 21.69 -20.41
N GLU A 38 0.46 21.19 -19.33
CA GLU A 38 1.78 21.59 -18.83
C GLU A 38 2.93 20.78 -19.43
N SER A 39 2.64 19.85 -20.36
CA SER A 39 3.62 18.89 -20.90
C SER A 39 4.31 18.05 -19.82
N ILE A 40 3.59 17.74 -18.74
CA ILE A 40 4.05 16.86 -17.66
C ILE A 40 3.45 15.48 -17.87
N LEU A 41 4.31 14.47 -18.00
CA LEU A 41 3.88 13.09 -18.18
C LEU A 41 3.59 12.44 -16.83
N ALA A 42 2.48 11.71 -16.72
CA ALA A 42 2.19 10.81 -15.62
C ALA A 42 2.21 9.37 -16.14
N PRO A 43 2.74 8.41 -15.37
CA PRO A 43 2.70 7.00 -15.78
C PRO A 43 1.25 6.47 -15.74
N THR A 44 0.93 5.55 -16.63
CA THR A 44 -0.29 4.73 -16.61
C THR A 44 0.05 3.29 -16.21
N LEU A 45 -0.99 2.48 -15.98
CA LEU A 45 -0.82 1.06 -15.64
C LEU A 45 -0.12 0.27 -16.75
N ASP A 46 -0.28 0.67 -18.02
CA ASP A 46 0.33 -0.01 -19.15
C ASP A 46 1.85 0.20 -19.16
N GLU A 47 2.36 1.41 -18.84
CA GLU A 47 3.81 1.60 -18.71
C GLU A 47 4.40 0.79 -17.53
N PHE A 48 3.63 0.61 -16.45
CA PHE A 48 4.06 -0.27 -15.36
C PHE A 48 4.09 -1.74 -15.79
N ARG A 49 3.12 -2.17 -16.60
CA ARG A 49 3.07 -3.55 -17.12
C ARG A 49 4.24 -3.85 -18.06
N ASP A 50 4.69 -2.86 -18.82
CA ASP A 50 5.80 -2.98 -19.76
C ASP A 50 7.19 -2.94 -19.08
N ASP A 51 7.27 -2.56 -17.80
CA ASP A 51 8.51 -2.54 -17.04
C ASP A 51 8.72 -3.86 -16.27
N PRO A 52 9.72 -4.70 -16.62
CA PRO A 52 10.01 -5.96 -15.93
C PRO A 52 10.32 -5.80 -14.44
N ALA A 53 10.68 -4.59 -13.98
CA ALA A 53 10.83 -4.29 -12.57
C ALA A 53 9.54 -4.54 -11.76
N PHE A 54 8.39 -4.29 -12.39
CA PHE A 54 7.06 -4.35 -11.80
C PHE A 54 6.29 -5.62 -12.16
N ASP A 55 6.92 -6.57 -12.86
CA ASP A 55 6.32 -7.86 -13.17
C ASP A 55 5.68 -8.48 -11.91
N PRO A 56 4.34 -8.60 -11.85
CA PRO A 56 3.64 -9.16 -10.69
C PRO A 56 3.81 -10.69 -10.61
N ASN A 57 4.36 -11.32 -11.65
CA ASN A 57 4.53 -12.76 -11.75
C ASN A 57 5.91 -13.18 -12.27
N PRO A 58 7.00 -12.83 -11.57
CA PRO A 58 8.37 -13.09 -12.02
C PRO A 58 8.71 -14.58 -12.14
N HIS A 59 7.86 -15.46 -11.60
CA HIS A 59 8.02 -16.91 -11.61
C HIS A 59 7.05 -17.63 -12.57
N GLY A 60 6.17 -16.91 -13.26
CA GLY A 60 5.24 -17.50 -14.22
C GLY A 60 4.23 -18.45 -13.58
N LEU A 61 3.77 -18.16 -12.37
CA LEU A 61 2.74 -18.91 -11.67
C LEU A 61 1.37 -18.75 -12.34
N ASP A 62 0.53 -19.79 -12.29
CA ASP A 62 -0.84 -19.74 -12.81
C ASP A 62 -1.76 -19.01 -11.82
N LEU A 63 -1.79 -17.68 -11.90
CA LEU A 63 -2.56 -16.81 -11.02
C LEU A 63 -3.73 -16.16 -11.78
N PRO A 64 -4.89 -15.94 -11.12
CA PRO A 64 -6.01 -15.22 -11.72
C PRO A 64 -5.60 -13.84 -12.22
N LYS A 65 -6.09 -13.42 -13.39
CA LYS A 65 -5.78 -12.10 -13.97
C LYS A 65 -6.03 -10.95 -12.99
N GLY A 66 -7.16 -10.98 -12.25
CA GLY A 66 -7.47 -9.96 -11.26
C GLY A 66 -6.46 -9.88 -10.10
N CYS A 67 -5.86 -11.01 -9.73
CA CYS A 67 -4.77 -11.05 -8.74
C CYS A 67 -3.51 -10.37 -9.28
N LEU A 68 -3.15 -10.66 -10.53
CA LEU A 68 -1.99 -10.05 -11.20
C LEU A 68 -2.16 -8.54 -11.39
N ASP A 69 -3.34 -8.11 -11.85
CA ASP A 69 -3.66 -6.69 -12.05
C ASP A 69 -3.67 -5.93 -10.72
N LEU A 70 -4.25 -6.50 -9.65
CA LEU A 70 -4.22 -5.91 -8.31
C LEU A 70 -2.79 -5.84 -7.77
N SER A 71 -1.98 -6.89 -7.99
CA SER A 71 -0.58 -6.91 -7.55
C SER A 71 0.26 -5.84 -8.24
N LEU A 72 0.13 -5.72 -9.56
CA LEU A 72 0.77 -4.66 -10.32
C LEU A 72 0.34 -3.28 -9.81
N PHE A 73 -0.96 -3.08 -9.60
CA PHE A 73 -1.52 -1.83 -9.09
C PHE A 73 -0.99 -1.46 -7.71
N VAL A 74 -0.96 -2.39 -6.76
CA VAL A 74 -0.46 -2.10 -5.39
C VAL A 74 1.06 -1.87 -5.40
N HIS A 75 1.81 -2.65 -6.18
CA HIS A 75 3.26 -2.48 -6.31
C HIS A 75 3.64 -1.14 -6.92
N SER A 76 2.89 -0.67 -7.92
CA SER A 76 3.17 0.62 -8.56
C SER A 76 2.97 1.79 -7.60
N LEU A 77 2.06 1.70 -6.62
CA LEU A 77 1.82 2.75 -5.61
C LEU A 77 3.09 3.12 -4.84
N ALA A 78 4.04 2.18 -4.71
CA ALA A 78 5.31 2.43 -4.04
C ALA A 78 6.05 3.60 -4.69
N VAL A 79 5.91 3.80 -6.00
CA VAL A 79 6.54 4.90 -6.74
C VAL A 79 6.16 6.28 -6.17
N TRP A 80 4.98 6.38 -5.55
CA TRP A 80 4.53 7.58 -4.85
C TRP A 80 4.74 7.52 -3.32
N GLY A 81 5.65 6.68 -2.85
CA GLY A 81 6.13 6.73 -1.48
C GLY A 81 5.19 6.13 -0.43
N PRO A 82 5.55 6.29 0.86
CA PRO A 82 4.91 5.57 1.96
C PRO A 82 3.46 5.96 2.19
N ASP A 83 3.08 7.23 1.99
CA ASP A 83 1.70 7.67 2.21
C ASP A 83 0.70 6.92 1.32
N ALA A 84 1.05 6.68 0.05
CA ALA A 84 0.21 5.93 -0.88
C ALA A 84 0.08 4.46 -0.43
N LEU A 85 1.19 3.85 -0.01
CA LEU A 85 1.22 2.46 0.48
C LEU A 85 0.39 2.29 1.75
N ILE A 86 0.62 3.12 2.78
CA ILE A 86 -0.10 3.01 4.06
C ILE A 86 -1.60 3.23 3.85
N ARG A 87 -1.99 4.22 3.03
CA ARG A 87 -3.41 4.50 2.75
C ARG A 87 -4.07 3.41 1.91
N SER A 88 -3.34 2.77 1.01
CA SER A 88 -3.84 1.61 0.28
C SER A 88 -4.10 0.43 1.22
N ALA A 89 -3.16 0.13 2.12
CA ALA A 89 -3.32 -0.94 3.10
C ALA A 89 -4.48 -0.64 4.09
N LEU A 90 -4.63 0.62 4.51
CA LEU A 90 -5.77 1.03 5.34
C LEU A 90 -7.12 0.87 4.60
N ALA A 91 -7.17 1.14 3.29
CA ALA A 91 -8.38 0.92 2.50
C ALA A 91 -8.77 -0.57 2.48
N CYS A 92 -7.78 -1.46 2.32
CA CYS A 92 -7.99 -2.90 2.44
C CYS A 92 -8.50 -3.30 3.84
N ALA A 93 -7.88 -2.78 4.90
CA ALA A 93 -8.30 -3.04 6.27
C ALA A 93 -9.73 -2.55 6.56
N THR A 94 -10.10 -1.38 6.00
CA THR A 94 -11.46 -0.84 6.08
C THR A 94 -12.45 -1.82 5.46
N LEU A 95 -12.18 -2.26 4.22
CA LEU A 95 -13.03 -3.20 3.50
C LEU A 95 -13.19 -4.54 4.25
N GLN A 96 -12.12 -5.05 4.87
CA GLN A 96 -12.19 -6.25 5.70
C GLN A 96 -13.10 -6.03 6.93
N VAL A 97 -12.91 -4.93 7.66
CA VAL A 97 -13.72 -4.63 8.86
C VAL A 97 -15.20 -4.45 8.50
N GLU A 98 -15.50 -3.84 7.35
CA GLU A 98 -16.86 -3.64 6.85
C GLU A 98 -17.53 -4.94 6.38
N ASN A 99 -16.82 -5.79 5.64
CA ASN A 99 -17.36 -7.04 5.10
C ASN A 99 -17.36 -8.20 6.11
N GLN A 100 -16.55 -8.12 7.17
CA GLN A 100 -16.50 -9.10 8.24
C GLN A 100 -16.83 -8.50 9.60
N ILE A 101 -18.09 -8.11 9.76
CA ILE A 101 -18.62 -7.62 11.04
C ILE A 101 -18.46 -8.70 12.13
N ALA A 102 -18.75 -9.96 11.79
CA ALA A 102 -18.52 -11.09 12.68
C ALA A 102 -17.03 -11.47 12.70
N CYS A 103 -16.41 -11.35 13.88
CA CYS A 103 -15.02 -11.71 14.12
C CYS A 103 -14.90 -12.50 15.41
N PRO A 104 -14.10 -13.59 15.45
CA PRO A 104 -13.84 -14.33 16.68
C PRO A 104 -13.39 -13.39 17.80
N SER A 105 -14.02 -13.50 18.96
CA SER A 105 -13.85 -12.55 20.07
C SER A 105 -12.40 -12.38 20.53
N HIS A 106 -11.58 -13.43 20.39
CA HIS A 106 -10.16 -13.41 20.75
C HIS A 106 -9.30 -12.63 19.73
N LEU A 107 -9.77 -12.43 18.49
CA LEU A 107 -9.06 -11.67 17.44
C LEU A 107 -9.47 -10.19 17.41
N VAL A 108 -10.70 -9.86 17.86
CA VAL A 108 -11.25 -8.50 17.84
C VAL A 108 -10.30 -7.44 18.42
N PRO A 109 -9.68 -7.63 19.62
CA PRO A 109 -8.82 -6.59 20.18
C PRO A 109 -7.61 -6.27 19.30
N ALA A 110 -7.01 -7.28 18.65
CA ALA A 110 -5.87 -7.09 17.77
C ALA A 110 -6.28 -6.47 16.44
N ARG A 111 -7.34 -6.97 15.81
CA ARG A 111 -7.87 -6.44 14.54
C ARG A 111 -8.24 -4.96 14.66
N ASP A 112 -9.12 -4.65 15.61
CA ASP A 112 -9.64 -3.29 15.79
C ASP A 112 -8.58 -2.36 16.40
N GLY A 113 -7.63 -2.92 17.18
CA GLY A 113 -6.45 -2.21 17.65
C GLY A 113 -5.54 -1.77 16.51
N ALA A 114 -5.19 -2.69 15.61
CA ALA A 114 -4.37 -2.42 14.43
C ALA A 114 -5.04 -1.41 13.50
N PHE A 115 -6.31 -1.62 13.16
CA PHE A 115 -7.08 -0.70 12.33
C PHE A 115 -7.09 0.74 12.90
N ARG A 116 -7.40 0.89 14.19
CA ARG A 116 -7.42 2.22 14.84
C ARG A 116 -6.04 2.86 14.93
N ALA A 117 -5.00 2.10 15.25
CA ALA A 117 -3.64 2.61 15.33
C ALA A 117 -3.16 3.16 13.97
N VAL A 118 -3.44 2.45 12.87
CA VAL A 118 -3.08 2.90 11.52
C VAL A 118 -3.83 4.19 11.16
N LYS A 119 -5.13 4.27 11.46
CA LYS A 119 -5.91 5.51 11.25
C LYS A 119 -5.31 6.68 12.02
N ALA A 120 -5.03 6.50 13.31
CA ALA A 120 -4.44 7.54 14.14
C ALA A 120 -3.06 7.98 13.63
N PHE A 121 -2.24 7.04 13.14
CA PHE A 121 -0.95 7.35 12.53
C PHE A 121 -1.08 8.16 11.23
N ILE A 122 -2.02 7.80 10.36
CA ILE A 122 -2.28 8.55 9.12
C ILE A 122 -2.79 9.98 9.41
N GLU A 123 -3.61 10.14 10.45
CA GLU A 123 -4.13 11.44 10.89
C GLU A 123 -3.03 12.28 11.55
N SER A 124 -2.12 11.64 12.30
CA SER A 124 -1.03 12.29 13.02
C SER A 124 0.18 11.37 13.15
N PRO A 125 1.22 11.50 12.30
CA PRO A 125 2.36 10.58 12.27
C PRO A 125 3.42 10.89 13.33
N THR A 126 3.01 10.94 14.60
CA THR A 126 3.89 11.18 15.76
C THR A 126 4.63 9.91 16.19
N ASP A 127 5.72 10.05 16.96
CA ASP A 127 6.44 8.91 17.54
C ASP A 127 5.56 8.06 18.47
N MET A 128 4.59 8.70 19.13
CA MET A 128 3.58 8.02 19.95
C MET A 128 2.70 7.12 19.09
N ASN A 129 2.09 7.66 18.03
CA ASN A 129 1.23 6.89 17.13
C ASN A 129 2.01 5.81 16.38
N ARG A 130 3.27 6.08 16.02
CA ARG A 130 4.19 5.06 15.47
C ARG A 130 4.40 3.92 16.46
N SER A 131 4.67 4.23 17.72
CA SER A 131 4.84 3.22 18.78
C SER A 131 3.56 2.40 19.00
N GLU A 132 2.39 3.02 18.84
CA GLU A 132 1.09 2.32 18.91
C GLU A 132 0.89 1.35 17.76
N VAL A 133 1.19 1.77 16.52
CA VAL A 133 1.14 0.91 15.34
C VAL A 133 2.08 -0.30 15.50
N LEU A 134 3.31 -0.07 15.97
CA LEU A 134 4.28 -1.14 16.25
C LEU A 134 3.74 -2.13 17.28
N ARG A 135 3.15 -1.64 18.38
CA ARG A 135 2.52 -2.52 19.39
C ARG A 135 1.35 -3.31 18.82
N ALA A 136 0.54 -2.70 17.96
CA ALA A 136 -0.60 -3.37 17.32
C ALA A 136 -0.15 -4.45 16.33
N CYS A 137 0.89 -4.19 15.54
CA CYS A 137 1.55 -5.18 14.68
C CYS A 137 2.02 -6.40 15.50
N VAL A 138 2.78 -6.17 16.57
CA VAL A 138 3.26 -7.26 17.45
C VAL A 138 2.10 -8.05 18.08
N ALA A 139 1.01 -7.38 18.44
CA ALA A 139 -0.18 -8.05 18.96
C ALA A 139 -0.84 -8.97 17.92
N CYS A 140 -0.89 -8.54 16.66
CA CYS A 140 -1.40 -9.36 15.56
C CYS A 140 -0.49 -10.56 15.29
N GLN A 141 0.83 -10.32 15.18
CA GLN A 141 1.81 -11.37 14.95
C GLN A 141 1.74 -12.46 16.03
N LYS A 142 1.59 -12.10 17.30
CA LYS A 142 1.46 -13.08 18.39
C LYS A 142 0.26 -14.02 18.25
N LEU A 143 -0.82 -13.58 17.61
CA LEU A 143 -2.00 -14.41 17.37
C LEU A 143 -1.79 -15.37 16.20
N TYR A 144 -0.97 -14.99 15.21
CA TYR A 144 -0.68 -15.83 14.05
C TYR A 144 0.52 -16.76 14.24
N ALA A 145 1.51 -16.38 15.05
CA ALA A 145 2.75 -17.12 15.27
C ALA A 145 2.60 -18.63 15.58
N PRO A 146 1.57 -19.10 16.31
CA PRO A 146 1.35 -20.53 16.51
C PRO A 146 1.14 -21.34 15.21
N TYR A 147 0.84 -20.67 14.10
CA TYR A 147 0.54 -21.27 12.81
C TYR A 147 1.68 -21.10 11.78
N ASP A 148 2.83 -20.56 12.16
CA ASP A 148 3.95 -20.32 11.21
C ASP A 148 4.45 -21.62 10.55
N ASP A 149 4.40 -22.75 11.27
CA ASP A 149 4.80 -24.07 10.76
C ASP A 149 3.71 -24.77 9.93
N ASP A 150 2.46 -24.29 9.98
CA ASP A 150 1.32 -24.81 9.21
C ASP A 150 0.34 -23.68 8.82
N PRO A 151 0.75 -22.80 7.88
CA PRO A 151 -0.03 -21.63 7.48
C PRO A 151 -1.28 -21.99 6.67
N ASP A 152 -1.40 -23.25 6.22
CA ASP A 152 -2.54 -23.74 5.45
C ASP A 152 -3.62 -24.39 6.34
N SER A 153 -3.37 -24.52 7.64
CA SER A 153 -4.36 -25.03 8.59
C SER A 153 -5.65 -24.18 8.63
N ALA A 154 -6.78 -24.80 8.99
CA ALA A 154 -8.06 -24.09 9.07
C ALA A 154 -8.03 -22.92 10.08
N ASP A 155 -7.28 -23.06 11.17
CA ASP A 155 -7.13 -22.03 12.18
C ASP A 155 -6.23 -20.87 11.69
N ALA A 156 -5.17 -21.18 10.92
CA ALA A 156 -4.34 -20.17 10.25
C ALA A 156 -5.16 -19.36 9.25
N GLN A 157 -5.93 -20.04 8.39
CA GLN A 157 -6.82 -19.40 7.41
C GLN A 157 -7.89 -18.54 8.09
N THR A 158 -8.49 -19.04 9.18
CA THR A 158 -9.47 -18.28 9.97
C THR A 158 -8.83 -17.01 10.54
N THR A 159 -7.65 -17.15 11.17
CA THR A 159 -6.91 -16.02 11.74
C THR A 159 -6.55 -15.01 10.64
N TRP A 160 -6.02 -15.47 9.52
CA TRP A 160 -5.66 -14.62 8.37
C TRP A 160 -6.88 -13.88 7.81
N SER A 161 -8.00 -14.58 7.61
CA SER A 161 -9.21 -13.96 7.03
C SER A 161 -9.76 -12.84 7.91
N HIS A 162 -9.67 -12.97 9.24
CA HIS A 162 -10.21 -12.00 10.18
C HIS A 162 -9.22 -10.93 10.64
N LEU A 163 -7.91 -11.20 10.58
CA LEU A 163 -6.87 -10.32 11.10
C LEU A 163 -6.00 -9.69 10.00
N GLY A 164 -5.88 -10.37 8.86
CA GLY A 164 -4.86 -10.15 7.83
C GLY A 164 -4.75 -8.71 7.36
N ALA A 165 -5.76 -8.12 6.73
CA ALA A 165 -5.63 -6.77 6.18
C ALA A 165 -5.37 -5.70 7.24
N SER A 166 -5.98 -5.83 8.43
CA SER A 166 -5.72 -4.90 9.55
C SER A 166 -4.30 -5.05 10.09
N TRP A 167 -3.81 -6.29 10.22
CA TRP A 167 -2.42 -6.56 10.60
C TRP A 167 -1.46 -6.01 9.55
N PHE A 168 -1.63 -6.33 8.27
CA PHE A 168 -0.72 -5.86 7.22
C PHE A 168 -0.78 -4.35 6.99
N ALA A 169 -1.91 -3.69 7.27
CA ALA A 169 -1.96 -2.24 7.36
C ALA A 169 -1.08 -1.71 8.51
N ALA A 170 -1.11 -2.36 9.68
CA ALA A 170 -0.23 -2.02 10.79
C ALA A 170 1.24 -2.33 10.46
N GLU A 171 1.55 -3.44 9.80
CA GLU A 171 2.91 -3.74 9.32
C GLU A 171 3.41 -2.66 8.36
N THR A 172 2.57 -2.25 7.41
CA THR A 172 2.87 -1.17 6.45
C THR A 172 3.18 0.13 7.19
N ALA A 173 2.33 0.56 8.12
CA ALA A 173 2.54 1.79 8.89
C ALA A 173 3.69 1.69 9.90
N ALA A 174 3.98 0.49 10.40
CA ALA A 174 5.08 0.20 11.31
C ALA A 174 6.44 0.21 10.61
N GLN A 175 6.48 -0.02 9.29
CA GLN A 175 7.73 -0.01 8.55
C GLN A 175 8.48 1.28 8.82
N ASP A 176 9.74 1.13 9.23
CA ASP A 176 10.64 2.27 9.29
C ASP A 176 11.04 2.61 7.85
N TYR A 177 10.23 3.46 7.21
CA TYR A 177 10.58 4.03 5.90
C TYR A 177 11.82 4.92 5.98
N ARG A 178 12.36 5.19 7.17
CA ARG A 178 13.72 5.69 7.35
C ARG A 178 14.67 4.54 7.07
N LEU A 179 15.23 4.56 5.88
CA LEU A 179 16.31 3.67 5.50
C LEU A 179 17.41 3.77 6.56
N LYS A 180 17.81 2.63 7.11
CA LYS A 180 18.92 2.61 8.07
C LYS A 180 20.21 2.97 7.34
N ASP A 181 21.27 3.34 8.06
CA ASP A 181 22.55 3.73 7.44
C ASP A 181 23.15 2.65 6.51
N TYR A 182 22.79 1.37 6.69
CA TYR A 182 23.17 0.26 5.81
C TYR A 182 22.20 0.00 4.64
N ASP A 183 20.99 0.56 4.69
CA ASP A 183 20.03 0.56 3.56
C ASP A 183 20.43 1.60 2.48
N GLY A 184 21.46 2.41 2.75
CA GLY A 184 21.80 3.60 1.98
C GLY A 184 20.81 4.74 2.27
N PRO A 185 21.09 5.98 1.84
CA PRO A 185 20.03 6.97 1.72
C PRO A 185 18.89 6.36 0.90
N GLY A 186 17.68 6.94 1.02
CA GLY A 186 16.68 6.83 -0.04
C GLY A 186 17.43 6.90 -1.34
N PRO A 187 17.46 5.84 -2.19
CA PRO A 187 17.81 6.15 -3.56
C PRO A 187 16.86 7.30 -3.90
N ARG A 188 17.38 8.39 -4.48
CA ARG A 188 16.56 9.51 -5.00
C ARG A 188 15.52 9.04 -6.04
N GLU A 189 15.35 7.72 -6.15
CA GLU A 189 14.80 6.89 -7.18
C GLU A 189 14.20 5.65 -6.51
N ALA A 190 12.90 5.43 -6.60
CA ALA A 190 12.28 4.19 -6.16
C ALA A 190 12.86 3.02 -6.99
N SER A 191 13.89 2.34 -6.48
CA SER A 191 14.48 1.20 -7.18
C SER A 191 13.47 0.04 -7.23
N PRO A 192 13.53 -0.85 -8.23
CA PRO A 192 12.67 -2.04 -8.29
C PRO A 192 12.66 -2.85 -6.99
N THR A 193 13.84 -2.99 -6.36
CA THR A 193 14.00 -3.66 -5.06
C THR A 193 13.28 -2.90 -3.94
N TRP A 194 13.37 -1.57 -3.93
CA TRP A 194 12.65 -0.74 -2.96
C TRP A 194 11.13 -0.88 -3.16
N CYS A 195 10.62 -0.81 -4.39
CA CYS A 195 9.18 -0.96 -4.65
C CYS A 195 8.67 -2.32 -4.16
N ARG A 196 9.34 -3.41 -4.55
CA ARG A 196 8.98 -4.76 -4.14
C ARG A 196 8.99 -4.92 -2.62
N ARG A 197 10.02 -4.41 -1.93
CA ARG A 197 10.15 -4.52 -0.45
C ARG A 197 9.04 -3.77 0.29
N ASN A 198 8.72 -2.56 -0.15
CA ASN A 198 7.76 -1.71 0.57
C ASN A 198 6.30 -2.07 0.23
N ALA A 199 6.05 -2.72 -0.91
CA ALA A 199 4.71 -3.11 -1.31
C ALA A 199 4.28 -4.50 -0.79
N VAL A 200 5.17 -5.28 -0.16
CA VAL A 200 4.83 -6.62 0.38
C VAL A 200 3.62 -6.57 1.31
N TRP A 201 3.61 -5.68 2.32
CA TRP A 201 2.51 -5.64 3.28
C TRP A 201 1.22 -5.07 2.71
N PRO A 202 1.23 -3.96 1.94
CA PRO A 202 0.05 -3.52 1.19
C PRO A 202 -0.54 -4.61 0.29
N GLN A 203 0.33 -5.39 -0.37
CA GLN A 203 -0.08 -6.51 -1.22
C GLN A 203 -0.76 -7.61 -0.40
N ARG A 204 -0.18 -8.01 0.73
CA ARG A 204 -0.81 -8.98 1.65
C ARG A 204 -2.14 -8.48 2.21
N ALA A 205 -2.26 -7.18 2.48
CA ALA A 205 -3.52 -6.58 2.89
C ALA A 205 -4.57 -6.68 1.79
N ALA A 206 -4.19 -6.38 0.54
CA ALA A 206 -5.06 -6.46 -0.62
C ALA A 206 -5.52 -7.91 -0.91
N GLU A 207 -4.61 -8.89 -0.82
CA GLU A 207 -4.92 -10.32 -0.95
C GLU A 207 -5.92 -10.78 0.13
N SER A 208 -5.67 -10.40 1.39
CA SER A 208 -6.54 -10.72 2.52
C SER A 208 -7.95 -10.17 2.31
N SER A 209 -8.09 -8.91 1.90
CA SER A 209 -9.40 -8.30 1.62
C SER A 209 -10.09 -8.85 0.37
N ALA A 210 -9.33 -9.22 -0.66
CA ALA A 210 -9.87 -9.77 -1.90
C ALA A 210 -10.50 -11.16 -1.68
N GLY A 211 -9.96 -11.96 -0.76
CA GLY A 211 -10.55 -13.23 -0.34
C GLY A 211 -11.94 -13.10 0.29
N LEU A 212 -12.34 -11.90 0.70
CA LEU A 212 -13.62 -11.59 1.35
C LEU A 212 -14.62 -10.87 0.46
N SER A 213 -14.14 -10.34 -0.67
CA SER A 213 -14.90 -9.50 -1.58
C SER A 213 -14.55 -9.90 -3.02
N SER A 214 -13.82 -9.06 -3.73
CA SER A 214 -13.27 -9.34 -5.05
C SER A 214 -12.03 -8.47 -5.29
N TYR A 215 -11.18 -8.85 -6.24
CA TYR A 215 -10.03 -8.03 -6.63
C TYR A 215 -10.46 -6.63 -7.13
N ASP A 216 -11.60 -6.54 -7.81
CA ASP A 216 -12.14 -5.28 -8.33
C ASP A 216 -12.63 -4.36 -7.19
N ASP A 217 -13.27 -4.92 -6.17
CA ASP A 217 -13.72 -4.15 -4.99
C ASP A 217 -12.53 -3.60 -4.21
N VAL A 218 -11.47 -4.41 -4.03
CA VAL A 218 -10.24 -3.95 -3.37
C VAL A 218 -9.58 -2.83 -4.18
N HIS A 219 -9.45 -3.00 -5.50
CA HIS A 219 -8.90 -1.97 -6.38
C HIS A 219 -9.72 -0.66 -6.29
N ALA A 220 -11.05 -0.75 -6.33
CA ALA A 220 -11.95 0.40 -6.20
C ALA A 220 -11.84 1.08 -4.83
N ALA A 221 -11.72 0.31 -3.75
CA ALA A 221 -11.57 0.83 -2.38
C ALA A 221 -10.25 1.60 -2.22
N ILE A 222 -9.13 1.03 -2.68
CA ILE A 222 -7.81 1.69 -2.66
C ILE A 222 -7.87 2.98 -3.47
N ARG A 223 -8.36 2.91 -4.70
CA ARG A 223 -8.48 4.07 -5.60
C ARG A 223 -9.30 5.19 -4.97
N THR A 224 -10.47 4.86 -4.42
CA THR A 224 -11.38 5.84 -3.79
C THR A 224 -10.74 6.50 -2.57
N SER A 225 -10.09 5.71 -1.71
CA SER A 225 -9.36 6.23 -0.54
C SER A 225 -8.25 7.19 -0.92
N LEU A 226 -7.42 6.82 -1.91
CA LEU A 226 -6.30 7.64 -2.35
C LEU A 226 -6.77 8.93 -3.04
N LEU A 227 -7.74 8.86 -3.96
CA LEU A 227 -8.31 10.05 -4.59
C LEU A 227 -8.96 10.97 -3.55
N GLY A 228 -9.72 10.42 -2.60
CA GLY A 228 -10.30 11.18 -1.51
C GLY A 228 -9.25 11.89 -0.66
N TRP A 229 -8.11 11.26 -0.41
CA TRP A 229 -6.99 11.89 0.30
C TRP A 229 -6.34 13.03 -0.50
N ILE A 230 -6.10 12.81 -1.80
CA ILE A 230 -5.42 13.78 -2.66
C ILE A 230 -6.31 15.01 -2.88
N LEU A 231 -7.60 14.81 -3.14
CA LEU A 231 -8.55 15.85 -3.52
C LEU A 231 -9.16 16.62 -2.34
N ASN A 232 -9.31 16.00 -1.16
CA ASN A 232 -9.96 16.67 -0.01
C ASN A 232 -8.98 17.42 0.92
N ARG A 233 -7.72 17.62 0.53
CA ARG A 233 -6.82 18.48 1.30
C ARG A 233 -7.02 19.94 0.90
N PRO A 234 -7.28 20.86 1.85
CA PRO A 234 -7.23 22.28 1.55
C PRO A 234 -5.82 22.62 1.06
N ASP A 235 -5.75 23.22 -0.13
CA ASP A 235 -4.51 23.72 -0.72
C ASP A 235 -3.70 24.52 0.31
N GLY A 236 -2.48 24.08 0.63
CA GLY A 236 -1.57 24.92 1.42
C GLY A 236 -0.47 24.27 2.25
N GLN A 237 -0.46 22.96 2.48
CA GLN A 237 0.69 22.32 3.15
C GLN A 237 1.41 21.37 2.22
N ARG A 238 2.40 21.90 1.49
CA ARG A 238 3.58 21.10 1.12
C ARG A 238 4.11 20.52 2.43
N LEU A 239 4.17 19.19 2.54
CA LEU A 239 5.03 18.58 3.54
C LEU A 239 6.44 19.15 3.31
N PRO A 240 7.17 19.55 4.37
CA PRO A 240 8.57 19.85 4.19
C PRO A 240 9.20 18.60 3.57
N MET A 241 9.76 18.75 2.37
CA MET A 241 10.77 17.82 1.93
C MET A 241 11.94 18.04 2.89
N GLU A 242 12.03 17.21 3.92
CA GLU A 242 13.25 17.20 4.72
C GLU A 242 14.42 16.78 3.80
N PRO A 243 15.56 17.48 3.91
CA PRO A 243 16.67 17.41 2.97
C PRO A 243 17.36 16.04 2.90
#